data_AF-A0A915B229-F1
#
_entry.id   AF-A0A915B229-F1
#
_cell.length_a   1.000
_cell.length_b   1.000
_cell.length_c   1.000
_cell.angle_alpha   90.00
_cell.angle_beta   90.00
_cell.angle_gamma   90.00
#
_symmetry.space_group_name_H-M   'P 1'
#
loop_
_entity.id
_entity.type
_entity.pdbx_description
1 polymer ?
#
loop_
_entity_poly.entity_id
_entity_poly.type
_entity_poly.pdbx_seq_one_letter_code
_entity_poly.pdbx_strand_id
1 'polypeptide(L)'
;QFYIVERLIAAISKNEKKCREIWDRSKNYDDLFAAEACIRILLSENEHFNPHMKILSKGKAWVRDVFLTRGMWNWQRDFMLHGLKNEWLVRDKNVKLQIVSGDLSRWYDPFTRLAFNESKCVAQSEIWHWDAELIVDETSLDVMLRKQFM
;
A
#
# COMPACT_ATOMS: atom_id res chain seq x y z
N GLN A 1 -7.31 8.02 7.76
CA GLN A 1 -6.63 9.13 7.06
C GLN A 1 -6.32 10.29 8.01
N PHE A 2 -7.17 10.62 9.00
CA PHE A 2 -6.90 11.65 10.02
C PHE A 2 -5.54 11.53 10.72
N TYR A 3 -5.15 10.33 11.15
CA TYR A 3 -3.84 10.10 11.78
C TYR A 3 -2.65 10.57 10.93
N ILE A 4 -2.73 10.41 9.59
CA ILE A 4 -1.69 10.87 8.67
C ILE A 4 -1.63 12.40 8.70
N VAL A 5 -2.78 13.07 8.63
CA VAL A 5 -2.88 14.53 8.69
C VAL A 5 -2.31 15.08 10.00
N GLU A 6 -2.70 14.50 11.13
CA GLU A 6 -2.24 14.89 12.47
C GLU A 6 -0.72 14.79 12.62
N ARG A 7 -0.10 13.80 11.96
CA ARG A 7 1.35 13.57 12.01
C ARG A 7 2.13 14.42 11.03
N LEU A 8 1.52 14.86 9.93
CA LEU A 8 2.18 15.61 8.88
C LEU A 8 2.03 17.12 9.04
N ILE A 9 0.86 17.59 9.46
CA ILE A 9 0.57 19.01 9.57
C ILE A 9 0.91 19.44 11.00
N ALA A 10 2.02 20.17 11.15
CA ALA A 10 2.59 20.59 12.44
C ALA A 10 1.64 21.43 13.33
N ALA A 11 0.53 21.92 12.77
CA ALA A 11 -0.56 22.51 13.52
C ALA A 11 -1.90 22.05 12.93
N ILE A 12 -2.82 21.61 13.79
CA ILE A 12 -4.23 21.35 13.44
C ILE A 12 -4.78 22.58 12.71
N SER A 13 -4.83 22.50 11.39
CA SER A 13 -5.32 23.62 10.59
C SER A 13 -6.81 23.78 10.89
N LYS A 14 -7.34 25.00 10.79
CA LYS A 14 -8.79 25.25 10.89
C LYS A 14 -9.58 24.32 9.95
N ASN A 15 -8.96 23.88 8.85
CA ASN A 15 -9.58 22.98 7.90
C ASN A 15 -9.57 21.51 8.36
N GLU A 16 -8.57 21.05 9.11
CA GLU A 16 -8.59 19.70 9.72
C GLU A 16 -9.75 19.57 10.71
N LYS A 17 -10.00 20.60 11.54
CA LYS A 17 -11.17 20.65 12.43
C LYS A 17 -12.49 20.51 11.67
N LYS A 18 -12.63 21.18 10.52
CA LYS A 18 -13.83 21.05 9.67
C LYS A 18 -13.99 19.63 9.13
N CYS A 19 -12.91 19.00 8.64
CA CYS A 19 -12.99 17.62 8.17
C CYS A 19 -13.40 16.67 9.31
N ARG A 20 -12.90 16.91 10.52
CA ARG A 20 -13.27 16.14 11.71
C ARG A 20 -14.71 16.35 12.13
N GLU A 21 -15.24 17.57 12.06
CA GLU A 21 -16.65 17.85 12.31
C GLU A 21 -17.59 17.09 11.35
N ILE A 22 -17.20 16.97 10.07
CA ILE A 22 -17.95 16.17 9.08
C ILE A 22 -17.92 14.69 9.48
N TRP A 23 -16.75 14.17 9.85
CA TRP A 23 -16.59 12.81 10.33
C TRP A 23 -17.44 12.52 11.58
N ASP A 24 -17.36 13.37 12.61
CA ASP A 24 -18.05 13.17 13.88
C ASP A 24 -19.59 13.19 13.73
N ARG A 25 -20.10 13.85 12.69
CA ARG A 25 -21.54 13.92 12.38
C ARG A 25 -21.99 12.89 11.35
N SER A 26 -21.07 12.08 10.82
CA SER A 26 -21.37 11.13 9.74
C SER A 26 -22.32 10.04 10.22
N LYS A 27 -23.40 9.81 9.47
CA LYS A 27 -24.42 8.80 9.76
C LYS A 27 -24.53 7.73 8.68
N ASN A 28 -23.94 7.98 7.52
CA ASN A 28 -24.01 7.10 6.36
C ASN A 28 -22.69 7.16 5.56
N TYR A 29 -22.62 6.37 4.50
CA TYR A 29 -21.43 6.29 3.64
C TYR A 29 -21.15 7.58 2.87
N ASP A 30 -22.16 8.37 2.51
CA ASP A 30 -21.97 9.63 1.80
C ASP A 30 -21.28 10.67 2.70
N ASP A 31 -21.69 10.76 3.97
CA ASP A 31 -21.04 11.63 4.95
C ASP A 31 -19.57 11.21 5.18
N LEU A 32 -19.34 9.90 5.27
CA LEU A 32 -18.01 9.31 5.37
C LEU A 32 -17.13 9.67 4.17
N PHE A 33 -17.66 9.56 2.95
CA PHE A 33 -16.94 9.95 1.74
C PHE A 33 -16.67 11.45 1.70
N ALA A 34 -17.58 12.29 2.20
CA ALA A 34 -17.35 13.72 2.32
C ALA A 34 -16.21 14.04 3.30
N ALA A 35 -16.16 13.37 4.46
CA ALA A 35 -15.06 13.50 5.41
C ALA A 35 -13.72 13.07 4.80
N GLU A 36 -13.69 11.93 4.11
CA GLU A 36 -12.49 11.47 3.40
C GLU A 36 -12.05 12.45 2.30
N ALA A 37 -12.98 12.96 1.49
CA ALA A 37 -12.67 13.92 0.45
C ALA A 37 -12.04 15.19 1.03
N CYS A 38 -12.59 15.69 2.16
CA CYS A 38 -12.04 16.82 2.87
C CYS A 38 -10.58 16.58 3.28
N ILE A 39 -10.27 15.43 3.88
CA ILE A 39 -8.90 15.07 4.26
C ILE A 39 -7.97 14.96 3.04
N ARG A 40 -8.45 14.35 1.95
CA ARG A 40 -7.65 14.20 0.72
C ARG A 40 -7.29 15.57 0.12
N ILE A 41 -8.22 16.53 0.12
CA ILE A 41 -7.94 17.90 -0.31
C ILE A 41 -6.83 18.50 0.56
N LEU A 42 -6.92 18.34 1.88
CA LEU A 42 -5.85 18.82 2.77
C LEU A 42 -4.51 18.17 2.47
N LEU A 43 -4.46 16.85 2.26
CA LEU A 43 -3.20 16.18 1.94
C LEU A 43 -2.64 16.63 0.57
N SER A 44 -3.50 16.88 -0.41
CA SER A 44 -3.12 17.33 -1.75
C SER A 44 -2.64 18.79 -1.80
N GLU A 45 -3.24 19.69 -1.02
CA GLU A 45 -2.72 21.07 -0.86
C GLU A 45 -1.35 21.09 -0.17
N ASN A 46 -0.98 19.98 0.46
CA ASN A 46 0.13 19.84 1.36
C ASN A 46 1.05 18.65 0.95
N GLU A 47 1.28 18.47 -0.35
CA GLU A 47 2.05 17.33 -0.90
C GLU A 47 3.54 17.32 -0.49
N HIS A 48 4.10 18.44 -0.04
CA HIS A 48 5.53 18.59 0.31
C HIS A 48 5.86 18.45 1.81
N PHE A 49 4.96 17.91 2.62
CA PHE A 49 5.05 18.05 4.09
C PHE A 49 6.06 17.13 4.77
N ASN A 50 6.50 16.05 4.11
CA ASN A 50 7.42 15.11 4.74
C ASN A 50 8.31 14.40 3.69
N PRO A 51 9.65 14.47 3.80
CA PRO A 51 10.55 13.80 2.87
C PRO A 51 10.45 12.27 2.92
N HIS A 52 9.86 11.71 3.98
CA HIS A 52 9.66 10.27 4.17
C HIS A 52 8.28 9.78 3.72
N MET A 53 7.37 10.66 3.27
CA MET A 53 6.04 10.27 2.83
C MET A 53 5.74 10.78 1.43
N LYS A 54 5.42 9.87 0.52
CA LYS A 54 5.02 10.18 -0.84
C LYS A 54 3.51 10.02 -0.99
N ILE A 55 2.81 11.12 -1.23
CA ILE A 55 1.38 11.11 -1.55
C ILE A 55 1.25 11.36 -3.04
N LEU A 56 0.56 10.46 -3.75
CA LEU A 56 0.32 10.59 -5.18
C LEU A 56 -1.10 11.07 -5.43
N SER A 57 -1.28 11.93 -6.43
CA SER A 57 -2.61 12.37 -6.86
C SER A 57 -3.45 11.17 -7.34
N LYS A 58 -4.77 11.27 -7.22
CA LYS A 58 -5.71 10.20 -7.61
C LYS A 58 -5.48 9.78 -9.07
N GLY A 59 -5.42 8.47 -9.30
CA GLY A 59 -5.26 7.88 -10.64
C GLY A 59 -3.82 7.90 -11.19
N LYS A 60 -2.83 8.32 -10.40
CA LYS A 60 -1.42 8.31 -10.81
C LYS A 60 -0.68 7.02 -10.55
N ALA A 61 -1.19 6.18 -9.65
CA ALA A 61 -0.61 4.87 -9.41
C ALA A 61 -1.62 3.91 -8.79
N TRP A 62 -1.24 2.63 -8.77
CA TRP A 62 -2.09 1.54 -8.36
C TRP A 62 -1.54 0.87 -7.10
N VAL A 63 -2.44 0.60 -6.17
CA VAL A 63 -2.22 -0.33 -5.07
C VAL A 63 -2.70 -1.68 -5.56
N ARG A 64 -1.86 -2.71 -5.50
CA ARG A 64 -2.15 -4.01 -6.06
C ARG A 64 -2.09 -5.10 -5.00
N ASP A 65 -3.09 -5.97 -4.99
CA ASP A 65 -3.03 -7.18 -4.19
C ASP A 65 -1.88 -8.08 -4.66
N VAL A 66 -1.01 -8.43 -3.73
CA VAL A 66 0.23 -9.18 -4.00
C VAL A 66 -0.03 -10.57 -4.57
N PHE A 67 -1.16 -11.19 -4.22
CA PHE A 67 -1.52 -12.55 -4.65
C PHE A 67 -1.77 -12.64 -6.16
N LEU A 68 -2.21 -11.55 -6.80
CA LEU A 68 -2.56 -11.51 -8.23
C LEU A 68 -1.37 -11.89 -9.14
N THR A 69 -0.15 -11.68 -8.66
CA THR A 69 1.11 -11.95 -9.36
C THR A 69 2.05 -12.78 -8.49
N ARG A 70 1.50 -13.46 -7.47
CA ARG A 70 2.24 -14.41 -6.62
C ARG A 70 3.44 -13.83 -5.89
N GLY A 71 3.37 -12.56 -5.49
CA GLY A 71 4.51 -11.89 -4.85
C GLY A 71 5.36 -11.07 -5.81
N MET A 72 5.28 -11.33 -7.12
CA MET A 72 6.07 -10.61 -8.10
C MET A 72 5.59 -9.18 -8.29
N TRP A 73 6.49 -8.23 -8.52
CA TRP A 73 6.13 -6.82 -8.56
C TRP A 73 7.17 -5.95 -9.27
N ASN A 74 6.80 -4.69 -9.53
CA ASN A 74 7.64 -3.74 -10.24
C ASN A 74 7.49 -2.32 -9.67
N TRP A 75 8.60 -1.64 -9.38
CA TRP A 75 8.62 -0.32 -8.75
C TRP A 75 8.06 0.82 -9.61
N GLN A 76 8.14 0.70 -10.92
CA GLN A 76 7.64 1.71 -11.86
C GLN A 76 6.12 1.60 -12.02
N ARG A 77 5.58 0.39 -11.95
CA ARG A 77 4.16 0.09 -12.10
C ARG A 77 3.39 0.15 -10.78
N ASP A 78 3.92 -0.49 -9.75
CA ASP A 78 3.27 -0.67 -8.45
C ASP A 78 3.66 0.46 -7.51
N PHE A 79 2.68 1.21 -7.01
CA PHE A 79 2.93 2.18 -5.94
C PHE A 79 3.01 1.53 -4.57
N MET A 80 2.19 0.50 -4.34
CA MET A 80 2.15 -0.23 -3.08
C MET A 80 1.60 -1.63 -3.32
N LEU A 81 2.17 -2.61 -2.62
CA LEU A 81 1.60 -3.95 -2.51
C LEU A 81 0.64 -4.01 -1.31
N HIS A 82 -0.55 -4.54 -1.55
CA HIS A 82 -1.60 -4.76 -0.56
C HIS A 82 -1.83 -6.27 -0.34
N GLY A 83 -2.58 -6.61 0.71
CA GLY A 83 -3.01 -7.99 0.95
C GLY A 83 -1.93 -8.90 1.51
N LEU A 84 -0.89 -8.35 2.16
CA LEU A 84 0.22 -9.12 2.75
C LEU A 84 -0.17 -9.95 3.98
N LYS A 85 -1.41 -9.85 4.46
CA LYS A 85 -1.91 -10.60 5.62
C LYS A 85 -2.61 -11.87 5.13
N ASN A 86 -1.90 -13.00 5.02
CA ASN A 86 -2.57 -14.25 4.73
C ASN A 86 -1.82 -15.51 5.18
N GLU A 87 -2.57 -16.57 5.52
CA GLU A 87 -2.10 -17.92 5.84
C GLU A 87 -1.48 -18.65 4.62
N TRP A 88 -1.78 -18.11 3.46
CA TRP A 88 -1.38 -18.54 2.12
C TRP A 88 0.03 -18.11 1.69
N LEU A 89 0.79 -17.45 2.59
CA LEU A 89 2.16 -17.03 2.33
C LEU A 89 3.10 -18.23 2.19
N VAL A 90 3.79 -18.29 1.06
CA VAL A 90 4.83 -19.28 0.79
C VAL A 90 6.18 -18.69 1.17
N ARG A 91 6.72 -19.20 2.28
CA ARG A 91 8.03 -18.80 2.82
C ARG A 91 9.18 -19.64 2.29
N ASP A 92 8.90 -20.88 1.90
CA ASP A 92 9.89 -21.76 1.26
C ASP A 92 9.94 -21.46 -0.24
N LYS A 93 11.05 -20.83 -0.65
CA LYS A 93 11.29 -20.46 -2.04
C LYS A 93 11.55 -21.67 -2.96
N ASN A 94 11.84 -22.85 -2.41
CA ASN A 94 12.01 -24.07 -3.21
C ASN A 94 10.67 -24.61 -3.73
N VAL A 95 9.56 -24.17 -3.15
CA VAL A 95 8.22 -24.53 -3.63
C VAL A 95 7.98 -23.82 -4.95
N LYS A 96 7.97 -24.54 -6.08
CA LYS A 96 7.55 -23.96 -7.36
C LYS A 96 6.04 -23.75 -7.36
N LEU A 97 5.60 -22.50 -7.40
CA LEU A 97 4.18 -22.18 -7.61
C LEU A 97 3.81 -22.47 -9.07
N GLN A 98 3.10 -23.56 -9.35
CA GLN A 98 2.56 -23.83 -10.69
C GLN A 98 1.48 -22.83 -11.03
N ILE A 99 1.54 -22.16 -12.19
CA ILE A 99 0.50 -21.23 -12.65
C ILE A 99 -0.72 -22.06 -13.09
N VAL A 100 -1.48 -22.55 -12.12
CA VAL A 100 -2.78 -23.16 -12.36
C VAL A 100 -3.78 -22.01 -12.35
N SER A 101 -4.51 -21.83 -13.45
CA SER A 101 -5.60 -20.85 -13.52
C SER A 101 -6.59 -21.12 -12.40
N GLY A 102 -6.85 -20.11 -11.56
CA GLY A 102 -7.81 -20.18 -10.46
C GLY A 102 -7.23 -20.44 -9.07
N ASP A 103 -5.99 -20.93 -8.93
CA ASP A 103 -5.35 -21.06 -7.61
C ASP A 103 -4.35 -19.92 -7.35
N LEU A 104 -4.90 -18.88 -6.73
CA LEU A 104 -4.18 -17.71 -6.19
C LEU A 104 -4.05 -17.79 -4.67
N SER A 105 -4.38 -18.94 -4.06
CA SER A 105 -4.29 -19.15 -2.62
C SER A 105 -2.84 -19.31 -2.14
N ARG A 106 -1.84 -19.07 -2.99
CA ARG A 106 -0.42 -19.16 -2.61
C ARG A 106 0.41 -18.12 -3.35
N TRP A 107 1.20 -17.36 -2.60
CA TRP A 107 2.12 -16.37 -3.14
C TRP A 107 3.35 -16.22 -2.25
N TYR A 108 4.46 -15.77 -2.83
CA TYR A 108 5.66 -15.50 -2.05
C TYR A 108 5.54 -14.19 -1.28
N ASP A 109 6.18 -14.17 -0.12
CA ASP A 109 6.42 -12.93 0.61
C ASP A 109 7.41 -12.05 -0.15
N PRO A 110 7.09 -10.79 -0.45
CA PRO A 110 8.00 -9.93 -1.21
C PRO A 110 9.20 -9.45 -0.38
N PHE A 111 9.29 -9.79 0.91
CA PHE A 111 10.41 -9.43 1.78
C PHE A 111 11.31 -10.63 2.08
N THR A 112 12.62 -10.38 2.10
CA THR A 112 13.64 -11.38 2.48
C THR A 112 13.61 -11.73 3.97
N ARG A 113 13.06 -10.84 4.81
CA ARG A 113 12.94 -11.03 6.25
C ARG A 113 11.59 -10.57 6.74
N LEU A 114 10.99 -11.36 7.64
CA LEU A 114 9.71 -11.05 8.29
C LEU A 114 9.86 -10.63 9.75
N ALA A 115 10.99 -10.95 10.37
CA ALA A 115 11.29 -10.56 11.74
C ALA A 115 11.75 -9.10 11.76
N PHE A 116 10.78 -8.19 11.78
CA PHE A 116 11.01 -6.76 11.89
C PHE A 116 11.11 -6.36 13.36
N ASN A 117 12.23 -5.77 13.75
CA ASN A 117 12.42 -5.29 15.12
C ASN A 117 11.90 -3.85 15.27
N GLU A 118 10.67 -3.71 15.76
CA GLU A 118 10.02 -2.42 15.99
C GLU A 118 10.83 -1.48 16.90
N SER A 119 11.56 -2.03 17.89
CA SER A 119 12.38 -1.24 18.80
C SER A 119 13.53 -0.50 18.09
N LYS A 120 13.95 -1.00 16.92
CA LYS A 120 15.05 -0.44 16.11
C LYS A 120 14.60 0.58 15.06
N CYS A 121 13.28 0.79 14.89
CA CYS A 121 12.74 1.76 13.93
C CYS A 121 13.08 3.20 14.27
N VAL A 122 13.09 3.55 15.56
CA VAL A 122 13.44 4.91 16.03
C VAL A 122 14.85 5.28 15.62
N ALA A 123 15.77 4.30 15.64
CA ALA A 123 17.16 4.47 15.22
C ALA A 123 17.36 4.38 13.70
N GLN A 124 16.29 4.22 12.90
CA GLN A 124 16.32 4.02 11.44
C GLN A 124 17.26 2.87 10.98
N SER A 125 17.57 1.94 11.88
CA SER A 125 18.51 0.84 11.63
C SER A 125 17.81 -0.44 11.13
N GLU A 126 16.48 -0.48 11.23
CA GLU A 126 15.66 -1.59 10.76
C GLU A 126 14.91 -1.19 9.50
N ILE A 127 15.31 -1.76 8.36
CA ILE A 127 14.70 -1.52 7.04
C ILE A 127 14.13 -2.81 6.45
N TRP A 128 13.00 -2.73 5.76
CA TRP A 128 12.49 -3.86 4.99
C TRP A 128 13.36 -4.08 3.76
N HIS A 129 13.80 -5.31 3.55
CA HIS A 129 14.59 -5.70 2.38
C HIS A 129 13.71 -6.49 1.43
N TRP A 130 13.46 -5.91 0.28
CA TRP A 130 12.74 -6.55 -0.80
C TRP A 130 13.52 -7.75 -1.34
N ASP A 131 12.78 -8.80 -1.67
CA ASP A 131 13.30 -9.94 -2.36
C ASP A 131 13.51 -9.62 -3.84
N ALA A 132 14.78 -9.54 -4.25
CA ALA A 132 15.15 -9.18 -5.60
C ALA A 132 14.65 -10.20 -6.64
N GLU A 133 14.45 -11.45 -6.25
CA GLU A 133 13.94 -12.52 -7.14
C GLU A 133 12.47 -12.30 -7.52
N LEU A 134 11.74 -11.50 -6.74
CA LEU A 134 10.34 -11.17 -6.98
C LEU A 134 10.17 -9.82 -7.71
N ILE A 135 11.25 -9.10 -7.97
CA ILE A 135 11.20 -7.88 -8.79
C ILE A 135 11.30 -8.27 -10.26
N VAL A 136 10.24 -8.00 -11.03
CA VAL A 136 10.14 -8.34 -12.45
C VAL A 136 10.00 -7.09 -13.32
N ASP A 137 10.18 -7.25 -14.63
CA ASP A 137 9.90 -6.18 -15.59
C ASP A 137 8.39 -5.94 -15.73
N GLU A 138 8.03 -4.73 -16.17
CA GLU A 138 6.64 -4.30 -16.30
C GLU A 138 5.84 -5.16 -17.30
N THR A 139 6.49 -5.62 -18.38
CA THR A 139 5.82 -6.40 -19.44
C THR A 139 5.44 -7.79 -18.91
N SER A 140 6.34 -8.45 -18.20
CA SER A 140 6.07 -9.74 -17.55
C SER A 140 4.91 -9.63 -16.57
N LEU A 141 4.89 -8.55 -15.77
CA LEU A 141 3.83 -8.30 -14.80
C LEU A 141 2.48 -8.05 -15.48
N ASP A 142 2.47 -7.32 -16.59
CA ASP A 142 1.28 -7.11 -17.44
C ASP A 142 0.71 -8.41 -17.97
N VAL A 143 1.57 -9.30 -18.48
CA VAL A 143 1.16 -10.61 -19.00
C VAL A 143 0.51 -11.44 -17.90
N MET A 144 1.06 -11.43 -16.69
CA MET A 144 0.47 -12.14 -15.54
C MET A 144 -0.90 -11.59 -15.18
N LEU A 145 -1.03 -10.27 -15.09
CA LEU A 145 -2.31 -9.63 -14.74
C LEU A 145 -3.37 -9.87 -15.79
N ARG A 146 -3.02 -9.74 -17.07
CA ARG A 146 -3.92 -10.03 -18.19
C ARG A 146 -4.49 -11.45 -18.15
N LYS A 147 -3.67 -12.44 -17.77
CA LYS A 147 -4.11 -13.84 -17.61
C LYS A 147 -5.09 -14.07 -16.45
N GLN A 148 -5.18 -13.15 -15.48
CA GLN A 148 -6.12 -13.28 -14.37
C GLN A 148 -7.50 -12.70 -14.67
N PHE A 149 -7.58 -11.78 -15.63
CA PHE A 149 -8.80 -11.02 -15.93
C PHE A 149 -9.37 -11.27 -17.33
N MET A 150 -8.80 -12.23 -18.08
CA MET A 150 -9.32 -12.76 -19.36
C MET A 150 -9.56 -14.26 -19.22
#